data_AF-A0A812JJC3-F1
#
_entry.id   AF-A0A812JJC3-F1
#
_cell.length_a   1.000
_cell.length_b   1.000
_cell.length_c   1.000
_cell.angle_alpha   90.00
_cell.angle_beta   90.00
_cell.angle_gamma   90.00
#
_symmetry.space_group_name_H-M   'P 1'
#
loop_
_entity.id
_entity.type
_entity.pdbx_description
1 polymer ?
#
loop_
_entity_poly.entity_id
_entity_poly.type
_entity_poly.pdbx_seq_one_letter_code
_entity_poly.pdbx_strand_id
1 'polypeptide(L)'
;VKAQRQLARANEGDFADPERSWSPLCNSNEPHSPRALADLKKELEDTIYTFQIVVEKFGKKLGLVYDDSDGECLVIKNINPGVLYDSIYKHGADKWAQIEDRIVAINSVRGKSELLEQEIMRSDVIHITLQRPKPPRGVRYFCVDPGNPTVTVHAYD
;
A
#
# COMPACT_ATOMS: atom_id res chain seq x y z
N VAL A 1 -6.36 77.51 58.04
CA VAL A 1 -4.92 77.87 58.09
C VAL A 1 -4.11 76.70 57.53
N LYS A 2 -3.40 76.97 56.43
CA LYS A 2 -2.18 76.35 55.89
C LYS A 2 -1.75 74.93 56.35
N ALA A 3 -1.64 74.05 55.34
CA ALA A 3 -0.45 73.32 54.88
C ALA A 3 0.42 72.48 55.84
N GLN A 4 0.73 71.23 55.43
CA GLN A 4 2.08 70.61 55.26
C GLN A 4 1.89 69.08 55.16
N ARG A 5 2.02 68.43 53.98
CA ARG A 5 3.23 68.08 53.22
C ARG A 5 4.19 67.17 54.02
N GLN A 6 4.13 65.86 53.77
CA GLN A 6 5.30 64.98 53.76
C GLN A 6 5.12 63.90 52.67
N LEU A 7 6.08 63.90 51.73
CA LEU A 7 6.29 62.98 50.63
C LEU A 7 7.48 62.07 51.01
N ALA A 8 7.32 60.76 50.84
CA ALA A 8 8.42 59.80 50.71
C ALA A 8 7.98 58.75 49.69
N ARG A 9 8.33 58.94 48.41
CA ARG A 9 9.37 58.18 47.68
C ARG A 9 9.13 56.67 47.69
N ALA A 10 8.38 56.19 46.71
CA ALA A 10 8.48 54.83 46.19
C ALA A 10 9.24 54.92 44.86
N ASN A 11 10.31 54.13 44.75
CA ASN A 11 11.16 54.03 43.57
C ASN A 11 10.39 53.47 42.38
N GLU A 12 10.58 54.13 41.24
CA GLU A 12 10.33 53.62 39.90
C GLU A 12 11.32 52.49 39.60
N GLY A 13 10.80 51.40 39.06
CA GLY A 13 11.55 50.24 38.62
C GLY A 13 10.74 49.48 37.58
N ASP A 14 10.99 49.87 36.33
CA ASP A 14 10.92 49.08 35.11
C ASP A 14 9.56 48.61 34.54
N PHE A 15 9.20 49.35 33.49
CA PHE A 15 8.54 48.91 32.27
C PHE A 15 9.07 47.57 31.75
N ALA A 16 8.19 46.58 31.53
CA ALA A 16 8.25 45.66 30.39
C ALA A 16 6.93 44.89 30.21
N ASP A 17 6.17 45.34 29.21
CA ASP A 17 5.25 44.65 28.29
C ASP A 17 4.21 43.60 28.77
N PRO A 18 2.90 43.85 28.54
CA PRO A 18 1.81 42.88 28.71
C PRO A 18 1.45 42.13 27.40
N GLU A 19 2.43 41.59 26.68
CA GLU A 19 2.16 40.76 25.50
C GLU A 19 2.96 39.45 25.49
N ARG A 20 2.20 38.36 25.26
CA ARG A 20 2.64 37.05 24.73
C ARG A 20 3.46 36.14 25.64
N SER A 21 2.73 35.34 26.40
CA SER A 21 3.07 33.92 26.56
C SER A 21 1.80 33.08 26.64
N TRP A 22 0.97 33.17 25.61
CA TRP A 22 0.16 32.01 25.26
C TRP A 22 1.17 31.02 24.68
N SER A 23 1.39 29.91 25.36
CA SER A 23 2.06 28.77 24.76
C SER A 23 0.98 27.92 24.08
N PRO A 24 0.65 28.09 22.79
CA PRO A 24 -0.01 27.05 22.04
C PRO A 24 1.10 26.10 21.57
N LEU A 25 1.67 25.34 22.49
CA LEU A 25 2.39 24.13 22.11
C LEU A 25 1.43 22.95 22.30
N CYS A 26 0.30 23.03 21.59
CA CYS A 26 -0.24 21.85 20.94
C CYS A 26 0.88 21.37 20.00
N ASN A 27 1.78 20.56 20.52
CA ASN A 27 2.80 19.90 19.75
C ASN A 27 2.05 18.89 18.87
N SER A 28 1.67 19.30 17.67
CA SER A 28 0.84 18.54 16.72
C SER A 28 1.57 17.33 16.10
N ASN A 29 2.56 16.78 16.81
CA ASN A 29 3.27 15.55 16.50
C ASN A 29 2.81 14.38 17.38
N GLU A 30 1.62 14.46 17.99
CA GLU A 30 1.01 13.25 18.54
C GLU A 30 0.47 12.38 17.38
N PRO A 31 0.88 11.12 17.28
CA PRO A 31 0.51 10.19 16.19
C PRO A 31 -0.97 9.75 16.22
N HIS A 32 -1.85 10.55 16.82
CA HIS A 32 -3.27 10.23 17.05
C HIS A 32 -4.24 11.24 16.42
N SER A 33 -3.77 12.15 15.57
CA SER A 33 -4.65 13.03 14.80
C SER A 33 -5.45 12.23 13.75
N PRO A 34 -6.80 12.34 13.71
CA PRO A 34 -7.61 11.71 12.67
C PRO A 34 -7.22 12.11 11.24
N ARG A 35 -6.62 13.31 11.07
CA ARG A 35 -6.06 13.75 9.78
C ARG A 35 -4.82 12.96 9.38
N ALA A 36 -3.92 12.67 10.32
CA ALA A 36 -2.74 11.86 10.04
C ALA A 36 -3.12 10.43 9.63
N LEU A 37 -4.16 9.84 10.23
CA LEU A 37 -4.69 8.53 9.83
C LEU A 37 -5.37 8.56 8.46
N ALA A 38 -6.05 9.65 8.11
CA ALA A 38 -6.68 9.81 6.80
C ALA A 38 -5.64 9.99 5.69
N ASP A 39 -4.58 10.76 5.94
CA ASP A 39 -3.48 10.93 5.00
C ASP A 39 -2.68 9.62 4.82
N LEU A 40 -2.45 8.86 5.90
CA LEU A 40 -1.83 7.52 5.84
C LEU A 40 -2.69 6.50 5.08
N LYS A 41 -4.02 6.51 5.29
CA LYS A 41 -4.95 5.68 4.52
C LYS A 41 -4.94 6.04 3.03
N LYS A 42 -4.93 7.34 2.72
CA LYS A 42 -4.90 7.83 1.34
C LYS A 42 -3.57 7.49 0.67
N GLU A 43 -2.45 7.61 1.36
CA GLU A 43 -1.15 7.14 0.86
C GLU A 43 -1.11 5.62 0.66
N LEU A 44 -1.75 4.84 1.54
CA LEU A 44 -1.85 3.39 1.40
C LEU A 44 -2.74 2.98 0.21
N GLU A 45 -3.86 3.66 -0.02
CA GLU A 45 -4.73 3.41 -1.18
C GLU A 45 -4.04 3.77 -2.52
N ASP A 46 -3.16 4.77 -2.52
CA ASP A 46 -2.35 5.17 -3.68
C ASP A 46 -1.17 4.21 -3.96
N THR A 47 -0.99 3.21 -3.11
CA THR A 47 0.04 2.17 -3.23
C THR A 47 -0.49 0.85 -3.77
N ILE A 48 -1.71 0.76 -4.30
CA ILE A 48 -2.21 -0.51 -4.88
C ILE A 48 -2.51 -0.32 -6.36
N TYR A 49 -1.78 -1.04 -7.21
CA TYR A 49 -2.02 -1.08 -8.64
C TYR A 49 -2.95 -2.25 -8.97
N THR A 50 -4.13 -1.94 -9.54
CA THR A 50 -5.09 -2.96 -9.97
C THR A 50 -5.07 -3.10 -11.49
N PHE A 51 -4.93 -4.32 -12.00
CA PHE A 51 -4.95 -4.61 -13.42
C PHE A 51 -5.66 -5.93 -13.72
N GLN A 52 -6.01 -6.15 -14.98
CA GLN A 52 -6.73 -7.33 -15.42
C GLN A 52 -5.97 -8.04 -16.53
N ILE A 53 -5.96 -9.38 -16.45
CA ILE A 53 -5.41 -10.26 -17.47
C ILE A 53 -6.48 -11.28 -17.90
N VAL A 54 -6.38 -11.73 -19.14
CA VAL A 54 -7.29 -12.75 -19.70
C VAL A 54 -6.48 -13.99 -20.05
N VAL A 55 -6.92 -15.13 -19.52
CA VAL A 55 -6.22 -16.41 -19.65
C VAL A 55 -7.22 -17.46 -20.14
N GLU A 56 -6.82 -18.25 -21.14
CA GLU A 56 -7.65 -19.27 -21.76
C GLU A 56 -7.12 -20.66 -21.42
N LYS A 57 -7.78 -21.32 -20.47
CA LYS A 57 -7.39 -22.58 -19.86
C LYS A 57 -7.54 -23.78 -20.81
N PHE A 58 -8.49 -23.83 -21.76
CA PHE A 58 -8.69 -24.96 -22.71
C PHE A 58 -8.43 -26.36 -22.10
N GLY A 59 -8.89 -26.61 -20.87
CA GLY A 59 -8.64 -27.86 -20.12
C GLY A 59 -7.20 -28.09 -19.58
N LYS A 60 -6.25 -27.17 -19.79
CA LYS A 60 -4.90 -27.20 -19.22
C LYS A 60 -4.88 -26.68 -17.78
N LYS A 61 -3.80 -26.95 -17.05
CA LYS A 61 -3.60 -26.39 -15.70
C LYS A 61 -3.12 -24.94 -15.81
N LEU A 62 -3.63 -24.06 -14.94
CA LEU A 62 -3.24 -22.65 -14.90
C LEU A 62 -1.74 -22.49 -14.59
N GLY A 63 -1.20 -23.39 -13.77
CA GLY A 63 0.19 -23.36 -13.33
C GLY A 63 0.41 -22.34 -12.20
N LEU A 64 -0.54 -22.15 -11.30
CA LEU A 64 -0.42 -21.18 -10.21
C LEU A 64 -0.58 -21.87 -8.86
N VAL A 65 0.29 -21.53 -7.93
CA VAL A 65 0.19 -21.89 -6.52
C VAL A 65 -0.22 -20.63 -5.77
N TYR A 66 -1.37 -20.70 -5.10
CA TYR A 66 -1.92 -19.61 -4.32
C TYR A 66 -2.09 -20.02 -2.86
N ASP A 67 -2.17 -19.01 -2.01
CA ASP A 67 -2.50 -19.09 -0.60
C ASP A 67 -3.85 -18.40 -0.37
N ASP A 68 -4.74 -19.09 0.31
CA ASP A 68 -6.11 -18.67 0.62
C ASP A 68 -6.29 -18.34 2.11
N SER A 69 -5.21 -18.26 2.88
CA SER A 69 -5.21 -17.99 4.33
C SER A 69 -5.96 -16.71 4.73
N ASP A 70 -6.02 -15.70 3.85
CA ASP A 70 -6.73 -14.44 4.08
C ASP A 70 -8.26 -14.58 3.97
N GLY A 71 -8.78 -15.64 3.32
CA GLY A 71 -10.22 -15.88 3.13
C GLY A 71 -10.93 -14.92 2.17
N GLU A 72 -10.37 -13.75 1.89
CA GLU A 72 -10.95 -12.69 1.05
C GLU A 72 -10.31 -12.55 -0.34
N CYS A 73 -9.11 -13.07 -0.53
CA CYS A 73 -8.39 -13.04 -1.80
C CYS A 73 -7.44 -14.24 -1.90
N LEU A 74 -6.94 -14.50 -3.11
CA LEU A 74 -5.92 -15.53 -3.33
C LEU A 74 -4.57 -14.83 -3.56
N VAL A 75 -3.58 -15.14 -2.73
CA VAL A 75 -2.22 -14.57 -2.86
C VAL A 75 -1.35 -15.51 -3.69
N ILE A 76 -0.70 -14.98 -4.72
CA ILE A 76 0.17 -15.79 -5.59
C ILE A 76 1.47 -16.12 -4.84
N LYS A 77 1.69 -17.40 -4.51
CA LYS A 77 2.95 -17.85 -3.86
C LYS A 77 3.97 -18.34 -4.86
N ASN A 78 3.53 -18.98 -5.93
CA ASN A 78 4.43 -19.47 -6.96
C ASN A 78 3.72 -19.55 -8.33
N ILE A 79 4.49 -19.36 -9.40
CA ILE A 79 4.02 -19.47 -10.78
C ILE A 79 4.81 -20.60 -11.44
N ASN A 80 4.13 -21.72 -11.66
CA ASN A 80 4.64 -22.86 -12.39
C ASN A 80 4.44 -22.68 -13.90
N PRO A 81 5.21 -23.40 -14.74
CA PRO A 81 4.97 -23.44 -16.18
C PRO A 81 3.52 -23.88 -16.48
N GLY A 82 2.82 -23.09 -17.29
CA GLY A 82 1.41 -23.30 -17.58
C GLY A 82 0.80 -22.16 -18.38
N VAL A 83 -0.54 -22.14 -18.48
CA VAL A 83 -1.26 -21.17 -19.31
C VAL A 83 -1.01 -19.73 -18.86
N LEU A 84 -0.87 -19.51 -17.55
CA LEU A 84 -0.55 -18.19 -17.02
C LEU A 84 0.87 -17.75 -17.41
N TYR A 85 1.82 -18.68 -17.39
CA TYR A 85 3.18 -18.41 -17.82
C TYR A 85 3.21 -17.99 -19.30
N ASP A 86 2.50 -18.72 -20.17
CA ASP A 86 2.40 -18.41 -21.60
C ASP A 86 1.70 -17.07 -21.88
N SER A 87 0.84 -16.61 -20.96
CA SER A 87 0.11 -15.35 -21.09
C SER A 87 1.01 -14.11 -21.04
N ILE A 88 2.25 -14.23 -20.53
CA ILE A 88 3.24 -13.14 -20.50
C ILE A 88 3.51 -12.60 -21.91
N TYR A 89 3.58 -13.47 -22.91
CA TYR A 89 3.82 -13.11 -24.31
C TYR A 89 2.65 -12.34 -24.92
N LYS A 90 1.41 -12.57 -24.43
CA LYS A 90 0.20 -11.92 -24.94
C LYS A 90 -0.04 -10.54 -24.32
N HIS A 91 0.16 -10.39 -23.01
CA HIS A 91 -0.18 -9.16 -22.27
C HIS A 91 1.01 -8.22 -22.05
N GLY A 92 2.23 -8.70 -22.28
CA GLY A 92 3.47 -7.96 -22.04
C GLY A 92 3.92 -8.00 -20.58
N ALA A 93 5.18 -7.65 -20.34
CA ALA A 93 5.82 -7.75 -19.02
C ALA A 93 5.18 -6.85 -17.95
N ASP A 94 4.60 -5.72 -18.35
CA ASP A 94 3.99 -4.75 -17.43
C ASP A 94 2.73 -5.31 -16.73
N LYS A 95 1.97 -6.14 -17.46
CA LYS A 95 0.73 -6.75 -16.98
C LYS A 95 0.90 -8.22 -16.61
N TRP A 96 2.14 -8.67 -16.40
CA TRP A 96 2.41 -10.04 -16.01
C TRP A 96 2.12 -10.23 -14.52
N ALA A 97 1.46 -11.32 -14.14
CA ALA A 97 1.26 -11.70 -12.75
C ALA A 97 2.60 -12.01 -12.06
N GLN A 98 2.74 -11.57 -10.81
CA GLN A 98 3.95 -11.75 -10.01
C GLN A 98 3.63 -12.47 -8.70
N ILE A 99 4.67 -12.98 -8.04
CA ILE A 99 4.57 -13.51 -6.67
C ILE A 99 4.17 -12.36 -5.73
N GLU A 100 3.36 -12.67 -4.72
CA GLU A 100 2.70 -11.74 -3.79
C GLU A 100 1.61 -10.83 -4.40
N ASP A 101 1.32 -10.94 -5.69
CA ASP A 101 0.12 -10.32 -6.25
C ASP A 101 -1.14 -10.97 -5.66
N ARG A 102 -2.18 -10.17 -5.46
CA ARG A 102 -3.46 -10.61 -4.89
C ARG A 102 -4.50 -10.72 -5.98
N ILE A 103 -5.09 -11.91 -6.13
CA ILE A 103 -6.24 -12.12 -7.00
C ILE A 103 -7.49 -11.75 -6.21
N VAL A 104 -8.14 -10.67 -6.63
CA VAL A 104 -9.32 -10.12 -5.94
C VAL A 104 -10.64 -10.45 -6.63
N ALA A 105 -10.58 -10.71 -7.94
CA ALA A 105 -11.75 -11.09 -8.71
C ALA A 105 -11.37 -11.99 -9.88
N ILE A 106 -12.29 -12.87 -10.23
CA ILE A 106 -12.18 -13.80 -11.35
C ILE A 106 -13.50 -13.81 -12.09
N ASN A 107 -13.50 -13.37 -13.34
CA ASN A 107 -14.71 -13.15 -14.13
C ASN A 107 -15.71 -12.26 -13.38
N SER A 108 -16.88 -12.80 -13.04
CA SER A 108 -17.94 -12.11 -12.29
C SER A 108 -17.91 -12.40 -10.78
N VAL A 109 -16.95 -13.21 -10.32
CA VAL A 109 -16.81 -13.61 -8.91
C VAL A 109 -15.78 -12.71 -8.25
N ARG A 110 -16.10 -12.17 -7.08
CA ARG A 110 -15.22 -11.30 -6.28
C ARG A 110 -15.33 -11.64 -4.80
N GLY A 111 -14.23 -11.50 -4.07
CA GLY A 111 -14.19 -11.71 -2.63
C GLY A 111 -13.75 -13.13 -2.30
N LYS A 112 -14.59 -13.88 -1.57
CA LYS A 112 -14.24 -15.15 -0.91
C LYS A 112 -13.33 -16.06 -1.75
N SER A 113 -12.18 -16.42 -1.18
CA SER A 113 -11.13 -17.24 -1.79
C SER A 113 -11.68 -18.54 -2.39
N GLU A 114 -12.54 -19.25 -1.64
CA GLU A 114 -13.19 -20.50 -2.07
C GLU A 114 -13.98 -20.33 -3.38
N LEU A 115 -14.69 -19.22 -3.54
CA LEU A 115 -15.48 -18.96 -4.74
C LEU A 115 -14.58 -18.62 -5.94
N LEU A 116 -13.48 -17.91 -5.69
CA LEU A 116 -12.48 -17.63 -6.70
C LEU A 116 -11.83 -18.92 -7.19
N GLU A 117 -11.43 -19.81 -6.29
CA GLU A 117 -10.87 -21.12 -6.63
C GLU A 117 -11.83 -21.96 -7.49
N GLN A 118 -13.09 -22.05 -7.09
CA GLN A 118 -14.10 -22.78 -7.86
C GLN A 118 -14.27 -22.22 -9.27
N GLU A 119 -14.24 -20.89 -9.43
CA GLU A 119 -14.34 -20.23 -10.72
C GLU A 119 -13.10 -20.49 -11.60
N ILE A 120 -11.89 -20.54 -11.03
CA ILE A 120 -10.65 -20.96 -11.75
C ILE A 120 -10.78 -22.40 -12.26
N MET A 121 -11.40 -23.27 -11.46
CA MET A 121 -11.55 -24.68 -11.82
C MET A 121 -12.57 -24.85 -12.95
N ARG A 122 -13.70 -24.13 -12.87
CA ARG A 122 -14.86 -24.30 -13.74
C ARG A 122 -14.68 -23.66 -15.13
N SER A 123 -14.07 -22.49 -15.20
CA SER A 123 -14.09 -21.66 -16.42
C SER A 123 -12.88 -21.91 -17.31
N ASP A 124 -13.13 -22.04 -18.62
CA ASP A 124 -12.07 -22.14 -19.63
C ASP A 124 -11.50 -20.79 -20.01
N VAL A 125 -12.28 -19.70 -19.90
CA VAL A 125 -11.78 -18.34 -20.11
C VAL A 125 -11.89 -17.59 -18.79
N ILE A 126 -10.76 -17.11 -18.31
CA ILE A 126 -10.60 -16.58 -16.97
C ILE A 126 -10.08 -15.15 -17.07
N HIS A 127 -10.91 -14.20 -16.64
CA HIS A 127 -10.55 -12.80 -16.48
C HIS A 127 -10.10 -12.57 -15.04
N ILE A 128 -8.79 -12.51 -14.82
CA ILE A 128 -8.21 -12.38 -13.48
C ILE A 128 -7.96 -10.91 -13.21
N THR A 129 -8.52 -10.39 -12.13
CA THR A 129 -8.21 -9.06 -11.60
C THR A 129 -7.19 -9.20 -10.47
N LEU A 130 -6.02 -8.60 -10.70
CA LEU A 130 -4.87 -8.64 -9.81
C LEU A 130 -4.69 -7.28 -9.13
N GLN A 131 -4.27 -7.32 -7.87
CA GLN A 131 -3.82 -6.18 -7.10
C GLN A 131 -2.36 -6.39 -6.70
N ARG A 132 -1.53 -5.44 -7.12
CA ARG A 132 -0.11 -5.38 -6.79
C ARG A 132 0.16 -4.23 -5.82
N PRO A 133 0.78 -4.48 -4.66
CA PRO A 133 1.31 -3.40 -3.85
C PRO A 133 2.43 -2.70 -4.62
N LYS A 134 2.25 -1.42 -4.89
CA LYS A 134 3.24 -0.51 -5.43
C LYS A 134 4.40 -0.44 -4.43
N PRO A 135 5.65 -0.46 -4.91
CA PRO A 135 6.79 -0.16 -4.05
C PRO A 135 6.54 1.11 -3.23
N PRO A 136 7.00 1.13 -1.96
CA PRO A 136 7.14 2.39 -1.25
C PRO A 136 7.95 3.35 -2.14
N ARG A 137 7.52 4.62 -2.21
CA ARG A 137 8.18 5.63 -3.03
C ARG A 137 9.68 5.67 -2.67
N GLY A 138 10.54 5.56 -3.67
CA GLY A 138 12.00 5.58 -3.49
C GLY A 138 12.67 4.21 -3.43
N VAL A 139 11.93 3.11 -3.34
CA VAL A 139 12.48 1.76 -3.46
C VAL A 139 12.43 1.35 -4.93
N ARG A 140 13.58 1.39 -5.61
CA ARG A 140 13.72 0.68 -6.88
C ARG A 140 13.78 -0.81 -6.54
N TYR A 141 12.71 -1.56 -6.77
CA TYR A 141 12.85 -3.00 -6.95
C TYR A 141 13.65 -3.19 -8.23
N PHE A 142 14.98 -3.15 -8.12
CA PHE A 142 15.79 -3.83 -9.11
C PHE A 142 15.38 -5.30 -9.01
N CYS A 143 14.99 -5.89 -10.12
CA CYS A 143 14.67 -7.32 -10.21
C CYS A 143 15.91 -8.22 -9.97
N VAL A 144 16.94 -7.69 -9.32
CA VAL A 144 18.19 -8.34 -8.98
C VAL A 144 18.61 -7.72 -7.66
N ASP A 145 18.21 -8.33 -6.55
CA ASP A 145 18.83 -8.02 -5.26
C ASP A 145 20.30 -8.45 -5.36
N PRO A 146 21.28 -7.54 -5.27
CA PRO A 146 22.69 -7.92 -5.36
C PRO A 146 23.13 -8.80 -4.16
N GLY A 147 22.33 -8.83 -3.08
CA GLY A 147 22.53 -9.70 -1.91
C GLY A 147 21.69 -10.98 -1.91
N ASN A 148 20.79 -11.17 -2.88
CA ASN A 148 19.97 -12.37 -3.02
C ASN A 148 20.14 -12.95 -4.43
N PRO A 149 21.18 -13.78 -4.66
CA PRO A 149 21.46 -14.38 -5.96
C PRO A 149 20.39 -15.39 -6.43
N THR A 150 19.32 -15.59 -5.65
CA THR A 150 18.24 -16.54 -5.93
C THR A 150 17.04 -15.90 -6.62
N VAL A 151 17.22 -14.75 -7.29
CA VAL A 151 16.28 -14.38 -8.36
C VAL A 151 16.64 -15.21 -9.58
N THR A 152 15.95 -16.33 -9.74
CA THR A 152 16.08 -17.21 -10.90
C THR A 152 15.63 -16.44 -12.15
N VAL A 153 16.56 -15.73 -12.79
CA VAL A 153 16.38 -15.33 -14.18
C VAL A 153 16.39 -16.63 -14.96
N HIS A 154 15.21 -17.13 -15.34
CA HIS A 154 15.12 -18.22 -16.30
C HIS A 154 15.61 -17.68 -17.66
N ALA A 155 16.94 -17.61 -17.81
CA ALA A 155 17.60 -17.45 -19.09
C ALA A 155 17.50 -18.81 -19.80
N TYR A 156 16.62 -18.90 -20.79
CA TYR A 156 16.61 -20.02 -21.71
C TYR A 156 17.60 -19.71 -22.84
N ASP A 157 18.52 -20.65 -23.10
CA ASP A 157 19.36 -20.75 -24.30
C ASP A 157 18.50 -21.25 -25.49
#